data_AF-A0AAV9KEV5-F1
#
_entry.id   AF-A0AAV9KEV5-F1
#
_cell.length_a   1.000
_cell.length_b   1.000
_cell.length_c   1.000
_cell.angle_alpha   90.00
_cell.angle_beta   90.00
_cell.angle_gamma   90.00
#
_symmetry.space_group_name_H-M   'P 1'
#
loop_
_entity.id
_entity.type
_entity.pdbx_description
1 polymer ?
#
loop_
_entity_poly.entity_id
_entity_poly.type
_entity_poly.pdbx_seq_one_letter_code
_entity_poly.pdbx_strand_id
1 'polypeptide(L)'
;MESKESNREELSSAKAVLVGALAPGVNAPTWDTLKMAFLMLVVCLAVMLGLAFSSSDFSLTLHVAFLFLITGTLFVLLSRFLAETGFVSVEYQMEELGLAPRDEDTSKKTS
;
A
#
# COMPACT_ATOMS: atom_id res chain seq x y z
N MET A 1 27.60 -0.94 26.45
CA MET A 1 26.98 -1.28 25.15
C MET A 1 25.48 -1.19 25.38
N GLU A 2 24.83 -0.02 25.22
CA GLU A 2 23.46 0.14 25.74
C GLU A 2 22.55 1.05 24.89
N SER A 3 22.88 1.23 23.60
CA SER A 3 22.15 2.17 22.72
C SER A 3 21.52 1.51 21.49
N LYS A 4 21.55 0.17 21.39
CA LYS A 4 21.11 -0.54 20.18
C LYS A 4 19.76 -1.26 20.31
N GLU A 5 19.23 -1.38 21.53
CA GLU A 5 18.05 -2.18 21.83
C GLU A 5 16.75 -1.37 21.72
N SER A 6 16.72 -0.12 22.21
CA SER A 6 15.51 0.72 22.15
C SER A 6 15.04 1.04 20.73
N ASN A 7 15.96 1.16 19.77
CA ASN A 7 15.61 1.46 18.38
C ASN A 7 14.91 0.27 17.68
N ARG A 8 15.14 -0.97 18.12
CA ARG A 8 14.48 -2.16 17.56
C ARG A 8 13.02 -2.27 18.02
N GLU A 9 12.73 -1.85 19.24
CA GLU A 9 11.39 -1.93 19.83
C GLU A 9 10.45 -0.84 19.30
N GLU A 10 10.96 0.38 19.05
CA GLU A 10 10.17 1.45 18.43
C GLU A 10 9.78 1.11 16.97
N LEU A 11 10.68 0.49 16.21
CA LEU A 11 10.37 -0.04 14.88
C LEU A 11 9.36 -1.18 14.94
N SER A 12 9.41 -2.02 16.00
CA SER A 12 8.47 -3.11 16.23
C SER A 12 7.06 -2.59 16.51
N SER A 13 6.93 -1.54 17.32
CA SER A 13 5.65 -0.92 17.66
C SER A 13 5.03 -0.17 16.47
N ALA A 14 5.81 0.66 15.77
CA ALA A 14 5.33 1.36 14.58
C ALA A 14 4.94 0.39 13.45
N LYS A 15 5.71 -0.70 13.27
CA LYS A 15 5.39 -1.76 12.31
C LYS A 15 4.16 -2.55 12.74
N ALA A 16 3.96 -2.82 14.03
CA ALA A 16 2.76 -3.47 14.55
C ALA A 16 1.49 -2.61 14.37
N VAL A 17 1.59 -1.29 14.58
CA VAL A 17 0.49 -0.35 14.32
C VAL A 17 0.18 -0.27 12.81
N LEU A 18 1.21 -0.21 11.96
CA LEU A 18 1.06 -0.26 10.51
C LEU A 18 0.42 -1.59 10.05
N VAL A 19 0.86 -2.73 10.59
CA VAL A 19 0.28 -4.06 10.31
C VAL A 19 -1.17 -4.14 10.76
N GLY A 20 -1.51 -3.59 11.94
CA GLY A 20 -2.89 -3.50 12.41
C GLY A 20 -3.76 -2.60 11.52
N ALA A 21 -3.21 -1.50 11.03
CA ALA A 21 -3.87 -0.60 10.07
C ALA A 21 -3.83 -1.12 8.61
N LEU A 22 -3.15 -2.24 8.33
CA LEU A 22 -3.01 -2.87 7.00
C LEU A 22 -3.56 -4.30 6.93
N ALA A 23 -4.26 -4.76 7.97
CA ALA A 23 -4.78 -6.12 8.04
C ALA A 23 -5.69 -6.45 6.83
N PRO A 24 -5.51 -7.63 6.18
CA PRO A 24 -6.09 -7.94 4.86
C PRO A 24 -7.62 -7.82 4.73
N GLY A 25 -8.36 -7.91 5.85
CA GLY A 25 -9.82 -7.90 5.86
C GLY A 25 -10.49 -6.51 5.83
N VAL A 26 -9.76 -5.42 6.11
CA VAL A 26 -10.30 -4.05 6.13
C VAL A 26 -9.57 -3.09 5.17
N ASN A 27 -8.45 -3.51 4.59
CA ASN A 27 -7.53 -2.60 3.91
C ASN A 27 -7.49 -2.65 2.39
N ALA A 28 -8.26 -3.51 1.73
CA ALA A 28 -8.40 -3.45 0.28
C ALA A 28 -8.99 -2.10 -0.20
N PRO A 29 -10.08 -1.57 0.39
CA PRO A 29 -10.61 -0.24 0.04
C PRO A 29 -9.63 0.90 0.36
N THR A 30 -8.89 0.78 1.46
CA THR A 30 -7.85 1.75 1.87
C THR A 30 -6.70 1.76 0.87
N TRP A 31 -6.31 0.59 0.35
CA TRP A 31 -5.26 0.44 -0.65
C TRP A 31 -5.63 1.06 -1.99
N ASP A 32 -6.85 0.83 -2.46
CA ASP A 32 -7.34 1.46 -3.68
C ASP A 32 -7.39 2.98 -3.54
N THR A 33 -7.85 3.47 -2.39
CA THR A 33 -7.83 4.91 -2.08
C THR A 33 -6.40 5.46 -2.11
N LEU A 34 -5.44 4.76 -1.50
CA LEU A 34 -4.04 5.16 -1.48
C LEU A 34 -3.44 5.20 -2.90
N LYS A 35 -3.73 4.19 -3.73
CA LYS A 35 -3.34 4.18 -5.15
C LYS A 35 -3.92 5.36 -5.90
N MET A 36 -5.20 5.67 -5.72
CA MET A 36 -5.85 6.82 -6.36
C MET A 36 -5.22 8.13 -5.89
N ALA A 37 -4.90 8.26 -4.60
CA ALA A 37 -4.21 9.43 -4.07
C ALA A 37 -2.82 9.61 -4.68
N PHE A 38 -2.04 8.53 -4.81
CA PHE A 38 -0.74 8.57 -5.49
C PHE A 38 -0.87 8.94 -6.97
N LEU A 39 -1.87 8.40 -7.68
CA LEU A 39 -2.14 8.78 -9.08
C LEU A 39 -2.45 10.28 -9.20
N MET A 40 -3.34 10.80 -8.34
CA MET A 40 -3.67 12.23 -8.31
C MET A 40 -2.47 13.10 -7.97
N LEU A 41 -1.62 12.65 -7.04
CA LEU A 41 -0.38 13.34 -6.69
C LEU A 41 0.59 13.39 -7.88
N VAL A 42 0.76 12.28 -8.61
CA VAL A 42 1.60 12.21 -9.81
C VAL A 42 1.06 13.12 -10.91
N VAL A 43 -0.25 13.13 -11.15
CA VAL A 43 -0.89 14.06 -12.11
C VAL A 43 -0.62 15.51 -11.70
N CYS A 44 -0.79 15.85 -10.42
CA CYS A 44 -0.54 17.20 -9.91
C CYS A 44 0.93 17.61 -10.08
N LEU A 45 1.87 16.73 -9.75
CA LEU A 45 3.30 16.98 -9.94
C LEU A 45 3.68 17.10 -11.42
N ALA A 46 3.05 16.33 -12.31
CA ALA A 46 3.26 16.46 -13.75
C ALA A 46 2.78 17.82 -14.28
N VAL A 47 1.62 18.29 -13.82
CA VAL A 47 1.14 19.65 -14.14
C VAL A 47 2.08 20.71 -13.60
N MET A 48 2.48 20.63 -12.32
CA MET A 48 3.43 21.56 -11.72
C MET A 48 4.78 21.56 -12.46
N LEU A 49 5.24 20.40 -12.92
CA LEU A 49 6.48 20.29 -13.68
C LEU A 49 6.35 20.93 -15.06
N GLY A 50 5.23 20.73 -15.75
CA GLY A 50 4.93 21.41 -17.01
C GLY A 50 4.86 22.92 -16.87
N LEU A 51 4.25 23.43 -15.79
CA LEU A 51 4.22 24.86 -15.48
C LEU A 51 5.61 25.41 -15.16
N ALA A 52 6.43 24.65 -14.41
CA ALA A 52 7.82 25.01 -14.11
C ALA A 52 8.69 25.13 -15.37
N PHE A 53 8.52 24.19 -16.31
CA PHE A 53 9.18 24.28 -17.62
C PHE A 53 8.68 25.49 -18.41
N SER A 54 7.38 25.78 -18.37
CA SER A 54 6.81 26.94 -19.04
C SER A 54 7.32 28.27 -18.49
N SER A 55 7.64 28.34 -17.19
CA SER A 55 8.20 29.56 -16.58
C SER A 55 9.72 29.70 -16.77
N SER A 56 10.39 28.67 -17.32
CA SER A 56 11.86 28.59 -17.42
C SER A 56 12.61 28.74 -16.08
N ASP A 57 11.91 28.50 -14.95
CA ASP A 57 12.54 28.53 -13.63
C ASP A 57 13.28 27.21 -13.36
N PHE A 58 14.59 27.21 -13.60
CA PHE A 58 15.42 26.02 -13.42
C PHE A 58 15.39 25.49 -11.97
N SER A 59 15.45 26.39 -10.98
CA SER A 59 15.40 26.02 -9.56
C SER A 59 14.08 25.34 -9.20
N LEU A 60 12.96 25.89 -9.67
CA LEU A 60 11.62 25.35 -9.43
C LEU A 60 11.45 24.01 -10.15
N THR A 61 11.93 23.90 -11.39
CA THR A 61 11.92 22.67 -12.18
C THR A 61 12.69 21.55 -11.49
N LEU A 62 13.91 21.83 -10.99
CA LEU A 62 14.69 20.87 -10.21
C LEU A 62 13.91 20.43 -8.96
N HIS A 63 13.33 21.38 -8.23
CA HIS A 63 12.60 21.08 -7.00
C HIS A 63 11.40 20.16 -7.26
N VAL A 64 10.60 20.46 -8.28
CA VAL A 64 9.45 19.62 -8.65
C VAL A 64 9.90 18.25 -9.18
N ALA A 65 10.99 18.18 -9.94
CA ALA A 65 11.58 16.91 -10.37
C ALA A 65 12.04 16.05 -9.17
N PHE A 66 12.62 16.67 -8.15
CA PHE A 66 12.99 15.98 -6.91
C PHE A 66 11.78 15.47 -6.14
N LEU A 67 10.70 16.25 -6.05
CA LEU A 67 9.42 15.80 -5.48
C LEU A 67 8.83 14.61 -6.23
N PHE A 68 8.97 14.58 -7.56
CA PHE A 68 8.55 13.45 -8.39
C PHE A 68 9.35 12.19 -8.07
N LEU A 69 10.68 12.31 -7.93
CA LEU A 69 11.55 11.20 -7.53
C LEU A 69 11.20 10.67 -6.13
N ILE A 70 11.05 11.55 -5.14
CA ILE A 70 10.66 11.13 -3.77
C ILE A 70 9.32 10.41 -3.80
N THR A 71 8.32 10.97 -4.49
CA THR A 71 7.01 10.36 -4.64
C THR A 71 7.11 8.94 -5.22
N GLY A 72 7.88 8.78 -6.30
CA GLY A 72 8.10 7.47 -6.93
C GLY A 72 8.79 6.48 -6.00
N THR A 73 9.86 6.91 -5.30
CA THR A 73 10.54 6.05 -4.32
C THR A 73 9.62 5.65 -3.17
N LEU A 74 8.81 6.57 -2.65
CA LEU A 74 7.84 6.32 -1.59
C LEU A 74 6.80 5.30 -2.05
N PHE A 75 6.27 5.44 -3.26
CA PHE A 75 5.31 4.50 -3.84
C PHE A 75 5.91 3.10 -3.97
N VAL A 76 7.15 2.98 -4.43
CA VAL A 76 7.86 1.69 -4.55
C VAL A 76 8.09 1.07 -3.18
N LEU A 77 8.61 1.83 -2.22
CA LEU A 77 8.85 1.36 -0.85
C LEU A 77 7.57 0.89 -0.18
N LEU A 78 6.49 1.63 -0.35
CA LEU A 78 5.20 1.31 0.23
C LEU A 78 4.56 0.09 -0.45
N SER A 79 4.70 -0.04 -1.77
CA SER A 79 4.28 -1.24 -2.51
C SER A 79 5.07 -2.49 -2.09
N ARG A 80 6.38 -2.35 -1.88
CA ARG A 80 7.25 -3.42 -1.37
C ARG A 80 6.89 -3.82 0.05
N PHE A 81 6.69 -2.84 0.92
CA PHE A 81 6.26 -3.07 2.29
C PHE A 81 4.94 -3.86 2.33
N LEU A 82 3.94 -3.45 1.54
CA LEU A 82 2.67 -4.18 1.46
C LEU A 82 2.83 -5.60 0.88
N ALA A 83 3.69 -5.78 -0.12
CA ALA A 83 3.97 -7.11 -0.66
C ALA A 83 4.58 -8.05 0.39
N GLU A 84 5.40 -7.52 1.30
CA GLU A 84 6.03 -8.28 2.39
C GLU A 84 5.11 -8.45 3.61
N THR A 85 4.20 -7.51 3.90
CA THR A 85 3.36 -7.53 5.10
C THR A 85 1.91 -7.97 4.87
N GLY A 86 1.40 -7.96 3.63
CA GLY A 86 -0.02 -7.69 3.41
C GLY A 86 -0.71 -8.44 2.27
N PHE A 87 -0.18 -9.55 1.77
CA PHE A 87 -0.97 -10.45 0.93
C PHE A 87 -0.91 -11.89 1.44
N VAL A 88 -1.52 -12.13 2.60
CA VAL A 88 -2.14 -13.45 2.80
C VAL A 88 -3.38 -13.44 1.90
N SER A 89 -3.28 -14.13 0.76
CA SER A 89 -4.37 -14.31 -0.21
C SER A 89 -5.66 -14.69 0.52
N VAL A 90 -6.77 -14.05 0.18
CA VAL A 90 -8.10 -14.29 0.78
C VAL A 90 -8.47 -15.77 0.64
N GLU A 91 -7.96 -16.42 -0.40
CA GLU A 91 -8.05 -17.84 -0.70
C GLU A 91 -7.42 -18.71 0.41
N TYR A 92 -6.27 -18.31 0.97
CA TYR A 92 -5.63 -19.02 2.07
C TYR A 92 -6.40 -18.81 3.38
N GLN A 93 -6.97 -17.61 3.58
CA GLN A 93 -7.84 -17.33 4.73
C GLN A 93 -9.19 -18.06 4.65
N MET A 94 -9.77 -18.23 3.46
CA MET A 94 -11.02 -18.99 3.25
C MET A 94 -10.79 -20.50 3.39
N GLU A 95 -9.62 -21.01 3.00
CA GLU A 95 -9.21 -22.40 3.21
C GLU A 95 -8.96 -22.70 4.69
N GLU A 96 -8.29 -21.80 5.43
CA GLU A 96 -8.00 -21.97 6.86
C GLU A 96 -9.24 -21.76 7.76
N LEU A 97 -10.19 -20.91 7.34
CA LEU A 97 -11.50 -20.74 7.99
C LEU A 97 -12.54 -21.81 7.60
N GLY A 98 -12.21 -22.75 6.71
CA GLY A 98 -13.10 -23.83 6.29
C GLY A 98 -14.34 -23.37 5.50
N LEU A 99 -14.27 -22.21 4.86
CA LEU A 99 -15.37 -21.58 4.11
C LEU A 99 -15.32 -21.88 2.60
N ALA A 100 -14.45 -22.79 2.16
CA ALA A 100 -14.46 -23.28 0.78
C ALA A 100 -15.87 -23.85 0.47
N PRO A 101 -16.53 -23.41 -0.62
CA PRO A 101 -17.84 -23.92 -0.98
C PRO A 101 -17.72 -25.43 -1.20
N ARG A 102 -18.26 -26.23 -0.28
CA ARG A 102 -18.61 -27.60 -0.61
C ARG A 102 -19.77 -27.49 -1.58
N ASP A 103 -19.51 -27.80 -2.85
CA ASP A 103 -20.55 -28.10 -3.84
C ASP A 103 -21.39 -29.27 -3.31
N GLU A 104 -22.39 -28.97 -2.50
CA GLU A 104 -23.43 -29.90 -2.11
C GLU A 104 -24.79 -29.25 -2.36
N ASP A 105 -25.08 -29.05 -3.65
CA ASP A 105 -26.46 -29.08 -4.10
C ASP A 105 -26.55 -29.79 -5.45
N THR A 106 -26.85 -31.09 -5.39
CA THR A 106 -27.74 -31.70 -6.38
C THR A 106 -28.41 -32.95 -5.79
N SER A 107 -29.70 -32.80 -5.47
CA SER A 107 -30.75 -33.79 -5.71
C SER A 107 -30.62 -35.14 -4.95
N LYS A 108 -31.50 -35.54 -4.03
CA LYS A 108 -32.96 -35.68 -4.21
C LYS A 108 -33.65 -35.84 -2.85
N LYS A 109 -34.63 -34.98 -2.61
CA LYS A 109 -35.78 -35.21 -1.73
C LYS A 109 -36.81 -35.99 -2.54
N THR A 110 -37.17 -37.23 -2.16
CA THR A 110 -38.55 -37.77 -2.11
C THR A 110 -38.59 -39.29 -1.91
N SER A 111 -39.45 -39.69 -0.96
CA SER A 111 -40.04 -41.01 -0.64
C SER A 111 -39.19 -42.07 0.04
#